data_AF-A0A524C4P3-F1
#
_entry.id   AF-A0A524C4P3-F1
#
_cell.length_a   1.000
_cell.length_b   1.000
_cell.length_c   1.000
_cell.angle_alpha   90.00
_cell.angle_beta   90.00
_cell.angle_gamma   90.00
#
_symmetry.space_group_name_H-M   'P 1'
#
loop_
_entity.id
_entity.type
_entity.pdbx_description
1 polymer ?
#
loop_
_entity_poly.entity_id
_entity_poly.type
_entity_poly.pdbx_seq_one_letter_code
_entity_poly.pdbx_strand_id
1 'polypeptide(L)'
;MSDQIKVVMYIKNMISDMIFLNSIIATELMKITENLAALRHGEDFLKSSNCLPEHKILNEQIMEIVDKYNKTSEEIKRKEALENHILKHI
;
A
#
# COMPACT_ATOMS: atom_id res chain seq x y z
N MET A 1 -15.35 -3.81 -30.43
CA MET A 1 -14.03 -3.72 -29.77
C MET A 1 -13.23 -4.94 -30.17
N SER A 2 -12.03 -4.78 -30.75
CA SER A 2 -11.21 -5.93 -31.20
C SER A 2 -10.87 -6.84 -30.01
N ASP A 3 -10.80 -8.15 -30.23
CA ASP A 3 -10.51 -9.11 -29.15
C ASP A 3 -9.14 -8.87 -28.49
N GLN A 4 -8.19 -8.27 -29.22
CA GLN A 4 -6.91 -7.85 -28.65
C GLN A 4 -7.08 -6.79 -27.56
N ILE A 5 -7.99 -5.82 -27.76
CA ILE A 5 -8.26 -4.76 -26.76
C ILE A 5 -8.87 -5.37 -25.50
N LYS A 6 -9.75 -6.38 -25.64
CA LYS A 6 -10.34 -7.09 -24.49
C LYS A 6 -9.26 -7.80 -23.66
N VAL A 7 -8.34 -8.50 -24.31
CA VAL A 7 -7.23 -9.20 -23.64
C VAL A 7 -6.32 -8.21 -22.92
N VAL A 8 -5.95 -7.10 -23.57
CA VAL A 8 -5.11 -6.06 -22.94
C VAL A 8 -5.79 -5.47 -21.72
N MET A 9 -7.09 -5.18 -21.80
CA MET A 9 -7.85 -4.63 -20.66
C MET A 9 -7.95 -5.64 -19.51
N TYR A 10 -8.15 -6.92 -19.82
CA TYR A 10 -8.15 -7.99 -18.82
C TYR A 10 -6.81 -8.08 -18.08
N ILE A 11 -5.69 -8.10 -18.82
CA ILE A 11 -4.34 -8.12 -18.24
C ILE A 11 -4.08 -6.86 -17.40
N LYS A 12 -4.46 -5.67 -17.89
CA LYS A 12 -4.34 -4.43 -17.11
C LYS A 12 -5.06 -4.54 -15.77
N ASN A 13 -6.28 -5.07 -15.76
CA ASN A 13 -7.06 -5.19 -14.54
C ASN A 13 -6.42 -6.16 -13.55
N MET A 14 -5.96 -7.32 -14.02
CA MET A 14 -5.20 -8.28 -13.19
C MET A 14 -3.95 -7.65 -12.56
N ILE A 15 -3.18 -6.88 -13.34
CA ILE A 15 -1.99 -6.18 -12.84
C ILE A 15 -2.40 -5.12 -11.80
N SER A 16 -3.48 -4.38 -12.05
CA SER A 16 -4.01 -3.39 -11.11
C SER A 16 -4.37 -4.03 -9.76
N ASP A 17 -5.01 -5.20 -9.80
CA ASP A 17 -5.37 -5.99 -8.61
C ASP A 17 -4.13 -6.48 -7.87
N MET A 18 -3.11 -6.96 -8.61
CA MET A 18 -1.84 -7.37 -8.01
C MET A 18 -1.11 -6.19 -7.35
N ILE A 19 -1.06 -5.02 -7.99
CA ILE A 19 -0.47 -3.82 -7.41
C ILE A 19 -1.17 -3.46 -6.10
N PHE A 20 -2.51 -3.49 -6.10
CA PHE A 20 -3.29 -3.18 -4.92
C PHE A 20 -3.05 -4.18 -3.77
N LEU A 21 -3.08 -5.50 -4.05
CA LEU A 21 -2.81 -6.52 -3.04
C LEU A 21 -1.39 -6.44 -2.46
N ASN A 22 -0.38 -6.22 -3.30
CA ASN A 22 0.99 -6.04 -2.82
C ASN A 22 1.14 -4.79 -1.94
N SER A 23 0.37 -3.74 -2.21
CA SER A 23 0.35 -2.52 -1.40
C SER A 23 -0.21 -2.78 0.00
N ILE A 24 -1.28 -3.58 0.11
CA ILE A 24 -1.80 -4.04 1.41
C ILE A 24 -0.75 -4.88 2.14
N ILE A 25 -0.16 -5.87 1.46
CA ILE A 25 0.83 -6.76 2.08
C ILE A 25 2.03 -5.95 2.61
N ALA A 26 2.54 -5.01 1.82
CA ALA A 26 3.68 -4.19 2.21
C ALA A 26 3.38 -3.33 3.45
N THR A 27 2.22 -2.65 3.46
CA THR A 27 1.81 -1.79 4.59
C THR A 27 1.60 -2.60 5.87
N GLU A 28 0.99 -3.79 5.79
CA GLU A 28 0.81 -4.68 6.94
C GLU A 28 2.14 -5.26 7.46
N LEU A 29 3.07 -5.63 6.56
CA LEU A 29 4.40 -6.11 6.94
C LEU A 29 5.22 -5.02 7.65
N MET A 30 5.12 -3.76 7.24
CA MET A 30 5.75 -2.64 7.95
C MET A 30 5.21 -2.54 9.37
N LYS A 31 3.89 -2.65 9.57
CA LYS A 31 3.26 -2.63 10.90
C LYS A 31 3.63 -3.80 11.77
N ILE A 32 3.67 -5.01 11.23
CA ILE A 32 4.16 -6.18 11.97
C ILE A 32 5.60 -5.93 12.44
N THR A 33 6.44 -5.34 11.58
CA THR A 33 7.84 -5.05 11.91
C THR A 33 7.97 -3.98 13.00
N GLU A 34 7.21 -2.90 12.90
CA GLU A 34 7.15 -1.85 13.93
C GLU A 34 6.68 -2.41 15.28
N ASN A 35 5.58 -3.17 15.27
CA ASN A 35 5.03 -3.78 16.48
C ASN A 35 6.03 -4.76 17.11
N LEU A 36 6.72 -5.55 16.31
CA LEU A 36 7.75 -6.47 16.79
C LEU A 36 8.94 -5.71 17.41
N ALA A 37 9.36 -4.60 16.80
CA ALA A 37 10.42 -3.75 17.34
C ALA A 37 10.01 -3.11 18.68
N ALA A 38 8.78 -2.61 18.78
CA ALA A 38 8.23 -2.07 20.03
C ALA A 38 8.12 -3.15 21.12
N LEU A 39 7.67 -4.36 20.79
CA LEU A 39 7.61 -5.48 21.74
C LEU A 39 8.99 -5.85 22.28
N ARG A 40 10.03 -5.75 21.45
CA ARG A 40 11.39 -6.12 21.83
C ARG A 40 12.13 -5.02 22.61
N HIS A 41 11.95 -3.76 22.22
CA HIS A 41 12.77 -2.63 22.69
C HIS A 41 11.99 -1.57 23.47
N GLY A 42 10.67 -1.70 23.56
CA GLY A 42 9.75 -0.69 24.11
C GLY A 42 9.29 0.32 23.05
N GLU A 43 8.15 0.97 23.29
CA GLU A 43 7.59 1.97 22.34
C GLU A 43 8.51 3.17 22.11
N ASP A 44 9.33 3.54 23.10
CA ASP A 44 10.27 4.65 23.00
C ASP A 44 11.36 4.39 21.94
N PHE A 45 11.64 3.13 21.63
CA PHE A 45 12.55 2.76 20.55
C PHE A 45 12.00 3.18 19.17
N LEU A 46 10.70 3.00 18.91
CA LEU A 46 10.12 3.42 17.63
C LEU A 46 10.19 4.95 17.45
N LYS A 47 9.97 5.71 18.53
CA LYS A 47 10.02 7.18 18.51
C LYS A 47 11.43 7.74 18.34
N SER A 48 12.44 7.02 18.83
CA SER A 48 13.85 7.43 18.80
C SER A 48 14.62 6.89 17.59
N SER A 49 14.05 5.93 16.86
CA SER A 49 14.63 5.35 15.64
C SER A 49 14.08 5.99 14.37
N ASN A 50 14.73 5.71 13.24
CA ASN A 50 14.27 6.17 11.92
C ASN A 50 13.13 5.32 11.33
N CYS A 51 12.65 4.29 12.05
CA CYS A 51 11.66 3.34 11.54
C CYS A 51 10.36 4.02 11.09
N LEU A 52 9.78 4.90 11.92
CA LEU A 52 8.52 5.58 11.59
C LEU A 52 8.68 6.56 10.40
N PRO A 53 9.70 7.45 10.36
CA PRO A 53 9.95 8.28 9.18
C PRO A 53 10.19 7.49 7.90
N GLU A 54 10.98 6.42 7.95
CA GLU A 54 11.28 5.59 6.78
C GLU A 54 10.03 4.89 6.25
N HIS A 55 9.23 4.29 7.13
CA HIS A 55 7.98 3.63 6.73
C HIS A 55 6.94 4.62 6.22
N LYS A 56 6.91 5.86 6.73
CA LYS A 56 6.07 6.92 6.16
C LYS A 56 6.42 7.20 4.70
N ILE A 57 7.71 7.32 4.36
CA ILE A 57 8.17 7.54 2.99
C ILE A 57 7.78 6.34 2.10
N LEU A 58 7.93 5.11 2.60
CA LEU A 58 7.54 3.92 1.84
C LEU A 58 6.02 3.88 1.60
N ASN A 59 5.21 4.26 2.59
CA ASN A 59 3.77 4.36 2.44
C ASN A 59 3.37 5.41 1.40
N GLU A 60 4.04 6.56 1.36
CA GLU A 60 3.85 7.59 0.33
C GLU A 60 4.14 7.03 -1.07
N GLN A 61 5.28 6.34 -1.24
CA GLN A 61 5.64 5.69 -2.51
C GLN A 61 4.62 4.60 -2.93
N ILE A 62 4.13 3.81 -1.98
CA ILE A 62 3.08 2.83 -2.25
C ILE A 62 1.82 3.53 -2.78
N MET A 63 1.40 4.63 -2.15
CA MET A 63 0.22 5.37 -2.57
C MET A 63 0.40 6.02 -3.95
N GLU A 64 1.60 6.49 -4.29
CA GLU A 64 1.93 6.98 -5.64
C GLU A 64 1.80 5.88 -6.70
N ILE A 65 2.31 4.68 -6.41
CA ILE A 65 2.19 3.52 -7.32
C ILE A 65 0.73 3.11 -7.48
N VAL A 66 -0.02 3.00 -6.38
CA VAL A 66 -1.44 2.66 -6.41
C VAL A 66 -2.20 3.70 -7.23
N ASP A 67 -1.98 4.99 -6.97
CA ASP A 67 -2.64 6.07 -7.71
C ASP A 67 -2.34 5.99 -9.20
N LYS A 68 -1.09 5.73 -9.59
CA LYS A 68 -0.67 5.68 -10.99
C LYS A 68 -1.43 4.62 -11.81
N TYR A 69 -1.66 3.44 -11.23
CA TYR A 69 -2.17 2.28 -11.98
C TYR A 69 -3.65 1.93 -11.72
N ASN A 70 -4.22 2.41 -10.60
CA ASN A 70 -5.62 2.19 -10.22
C ASN A 70 -6.45 3.46 -10.50
N LYS A 71 -7.14 3.50 -11.65
CA LYS A 71 -7.84 4.69 -12.17
C LYS A 71 -9.33 4.50 -12.43
N THR A 72 -9.87 3.28 -12.41
CA THR A 72 -11.32 3.07 -12.53
C THR A 72 -12.05 3.52 -11.27
N SER A 73 -13.36 3.75 -11.33
CA SER A 73 -14.13 4.21 -10.17
C SER A 73 -14.03 3.27 -8.96
N GLU A 74 -14.01 1.95 -9.18
CA GLU A 74 -13.84 0.98 -8.09
C GLU A 74 -12.39 0.91 -7.59
N GLU A 75 -11.43 1.07 -8.49
CA GLU A 75 -10.01 1.19 -8.18
C GLU A 75 -9.70 2.41 -7.31
N ILE A 76 -10.40 3.53 -7.53
CA ILE A 76 -10.30 4.74 -6.72
C ILE A 76 -10.86 4.49 -5.32
N LYS A 77 -12.05 3.88 -5.20
CA LYS A 77 -12.65 3.57 -3.88
C LYS A 77 -11.75 2.67 -3.03
N ARG A 78 -11.17 1.63 -3.62
CA ARG A 78 -10.26 0.74 -2.87
C ARG A 78 -8.94 1.44 -2.51
N LYS A 79 -8.44 2.34 -3.36
CA LYS A 79 -7.30 3.20 -3.01
C LYS A 79 -7.63 4.06 -1.79
N GLU A 80 -8.78 4.73 -1.78
CA GLU A 80 -9.23 5.53 -0.62
C GLU A 80 -9.34 4.67 0.64
N ALA A 81 -9.81 3.42 0.52
CA ALA A 81 -9.84 2.49 1.64
C ALA A 81 -8.44 2.13 2.17
N LEU A 82 -7.46 1.91 1.27
CA LEU A 82 -6.07 1.68 1.62
C LEU A 82 -5.43 2.92 2.27
N GLU A 83 -5.67 4.10 1.72
CA GLU A 83 -5.19 5.36 2.28
C GLU A 83 -5.71 5.57 3.70
N ASN A 84 -7.01 5.38 3.91
CA ASN A 84 -7.61 5.43 5.24
C ASN A 84 -7.06 4.37 6.20
N HIS A 85 -6.73 3.17 5.68
CA HIS A 85 -6.09 2.14 6.48
C HIS A 85 -4.68 2.58 6.91
N ILE A 86 -3.87 3.14 6.01
CA ILE A 86 -2.54 3.67 6.30
C ILE A 86 -2.62 4.88 7.26
N LEU A 87 -3.62 5.76 7.12
CA LEU A 87 -3.77 6.92 8.00
C LEU A 87 -4.14 6.55 9.45
N LYS A 88 -4.87 5.45 9.66
CA LYS A 88 -5.17 4.93 11.02
C LYS A 88 -3.93 4.43 11.76
N HIS A 89 -2.84 4.33 11.04
CA HIS A 89 -1.60 3.68 11.40
C HIS A 89 -0.45 4.70 11.55
N ILE A 90 -0.66 5.96 11.15
CA ILE A 90 0.27 7.09 11.35
C ILE A 90 -0.08 7.77 12.67
#